data_AF-A0A452DRT2-F1
#
_entry.id   AF-A0A452DRT2-F1
#
_cell.length_a   1.000
_cell.length_b   1.000
_cell.length_c   1.000
_cell.angle_alpha   90.00
_cell.angle_beta   90.00
_cell.angle_gamma   90.00
#
_symmetry.space_group_name_H-M   'P 1'
#
loop_
_entity.id
_entity.type
_entity.pdbx_description
1 polymer ?
#
loop_
_entity_poly.entity_id
_entity_poly.type
_entity_poly.pdbx_seq_one_letter_code
_entity_poly.pdbx_strand_id
1 'polypeptide(L)'
;MGFRFLGGSQVTLLASKTSQRYRIQSEQFEDLWLITNELIIRLQEYFEKQGIKDFTCSFSGSVPLEEYFELIDHHFELRINGEKLEELLSERAVQFRAIQRRLLTRFKDKTPAPLQHLDTLLDGTYKQVIALADAVEENQDNLFQSFTRLKSATHLVVLLIGLWQKLSADQIAILEAAFLPLQQDTQELGWEETVDAALSHLLKTCLSKSSKEQALNLSSQLGIPKDTGQLKKHITLLCDRLAKGGRLCLSTDAAAPQTMVMPEETVNKESSGGGP
;
A
#
# COMPACT_ATOMS: atom_id res chain seq x y z
N MET A 1 7.72 -14.31 25.42
CA MET A 1 9.00 -14.36 24.69
C MET A 1 9.26 -12.97 24.14
N GLY A 2 10.50 -12.49 24.20
CA GLY A 2 10.88 -11.19 23.64
C GLY A 2 11.87 -11.38 22.51
N PHE A 3 11.71 -10.63 21.43
CA PHE A 3 12.57 -10.60 20.26
C PHE A 3 13.16 -9.20 20.12
N ARG A 4 14.44 -9.13 19.75
CA ARG A 4 15.09 -7.87 19.39
C ARG A 4 15.66 -8.03 17.98
N PHE A 5 15.22 -7.20 17.06
CA PHE A 5 15.75 -7.17 15.69
C PHE A 5 17.13 -6.51 15.67
N LEU A 6 17.89 -6.75 14.60
CA LEU A 6 19.22 -6.15 14.40
C LEU A 6 19.18 -4.61 14.44
N GLY A 7 18.08 -4.01 13.99
CA GLY A 7 17.85 -2.55 14.03
C GLY A 7 17.48 -2.00 15.42
N GLY A 8 17.42 -2.83 16.46
CA GLY A 8 17.12 -2.40 17.83
C GLY A 8 15.66 -2.49 18.24
N SER A 9 14.72 -2.54 17.27
CA SER A 9 13.30 -2.78 17.48
C SER A 9 13.02 -4.02 18.33
N GLN A 10 11.99 -3.94 19.19
CA GLN A 10 11.66 -4.99 20.16
C GLN A 10 10.21 -5.43 20.02
N VAL A 11 10.00 -6.74 19.94
CA VAL A 11 8.67 -7.35 19.82
C VAL A 11 8.48 -8.38 20.92
N THR A 12 7.34 -8.31 21.60
CA THR A 12 6.98 -9.25 22.67
C THR A 12 5.84 -10.14 22.23
N LEU A 13 6.03 -11.45 22.33
CA LEU A 13 5.03 -12.49 22.10
C LEU A 13 4.56 -13.08 23.44
N LEU A 14 3.26 -12.99 23.69
CA LEU A 14 2.59 -13.48 24.88
C LEU A 14 1.62 -14.59 24.48
N ALA A 15 1.85 -15.80 24.99
CA ALA A 15 0.88 -16.89 24.89
C ALA A 15 -0.06 -16.83 26.10
N SER A 16 -1.37 -16.79 25.85
CA SER A 16 -2.35 -16.85 26.92
C SER A 16 -2.39 -18.26 27.53
N LYS A 17 -2.43 -18.33 28.86
CA LYS A 17 -2.57 -19.62 29.59
C LYS A 17 -4.03 -20.05 29.72
N THR A 18 -4.95 -19.10 29.65
CA THR A 18 -6.39 -19.31 29.91
C THR A 18 -7.22 -19.25 28.63
N SER A 19 -6.61 -18.90 27.49
CA SER A 19 -7.25 -18.88 26.18
C SER A 19 -6.30 -19.40 25.11
N GLN A 20 -6.83 -19.86 23.99
CA GLN A 20 -6.05 -20.31 22.82
C GLN A 20 -5.61 -19.11 21.96
N ARG A 21 -5.12 -18.04 22.59
CA ARG A 21 -4.77 -16.79 21.92
C ARG A 21 -3.31 -16.42 22.18
N TYR A 22 -2.68 -15.89 21.14
CA TYR A 22 -1.38 -15.24 21.21
C TYR A 22 -1.58 -13.74 21.05
N ARG A 23 -0.81 -12.94 21.80
CA ARG A 23 -0.75 -11.49 21.66
C ARG A 23 0.68 -11.10 21.31
N ILE A 24 0.82 -10.30 20.27
CA ILE A 24 2.09 -9.74 19.82
C ILE A 24 2.03 -8.23 20.06
N GLN A 25 3.09 -7.67 20.61
CA GLN A 25 3.18 -6.26 20.97
C GLN A 25 4.53 -5.70 20.57
N SER A 26 4.55 -4.49 20.05
CA SER A 26 5.74 -3.72 19.67
C SER A 26 5.41 -2.23 19.85
N GLU A 27 6.43 -1.40 19.93
CA GLU A 27 6.27 0.06 19.90
C GLU A 27 5.96 0.57 18.49
N GLN A 28 6.47 -0.12 17.46
CA GLN A 28 6.25 0.20 16.05
C GLN A 28 5.29 -0.82 15.42
N PHE A 29 4.41 -0.35 14.56
CA PHE A 29 3.36 -1.17 13.96
C PHE A 29 3.92 -2.18 12.94
N GLU A 30 4.85 -1.71 12.10
CA GLU A 30 5.52 -2.47 11.04
C GLU A 30 6.31 -3.68 11.57
N ASP A 31 6.84 -3.61 12.79
CA ASP A 31 7.64 -4.67 13.42
C ASP A 31 6.82 -5.92 13.76
N LEU A 32 5.50 -5.77 13.89
CA LEU A 32 4.60 -6.86 14.23
C LEU A 32 4.51 -7.90 13.12
N TRP A 33 4.72 -7.50 11.85
CA TRP A 33 4.55 -8.37 10.69
C TRP A 33 5.40 -9.63 10.78
N LEU A 34 6.73 -9.49 10.91
CA LEU A 34 7.66 -10.60 10.83
C LEU A 34 7.39 -11.66 11.89
N ILE A 35 7.16 -11.24 13.14
CA ILE A 35 6.86 -12.16 14.24
C ILE A 35 5.49 -12.81 14.07
N THR A 36 4.51 -12.07 13.56
CA THR A 36 3.16 -12.62 13.30
C THR A 36 3.20 -13.68 12.21
N ASN A 37 3.89 -13.41 11.11
CA ASN A 37 4.03 -14.33 10.00
C ASN A 37 4.79 -15.60 10.42
N GLU A 38 5.94 -15.45 11.06
CA GLU A 38 6.73 -16.58 11.58
C GLU A 38 5.96 -17.42 12.59
N LEU A 39 5.19 -16.79 13.49
CA LEU A 39 4.35 -17.51 14.44
C LEU A 39 3.33 -18.39 13.72
N ILE A 40 2.65 -17.86 12.70
CA ILE A 40 1.63 -18.60 11.95
C ILE A 40 2.27 -19.79 11.22
N ILE A 41 3.37 -19.55 10.49
CA ILE A 41 4.09 -20.61 9.75
C ILE A 41 4.54 -21.72 10.70
N ARG A 42 5.15 -21.38 11.83
CA ARG A 42 5.65 -22.38 12.79
C ARG A 42 4.55 -23.13 13.50
N LEU A 43 3.42 -22.48 13.80
CA LEU A 43 2.27 -23.17 14.39
C LEU A 43 1.66 -24.16 13.41
N GLN A 44 1.50 -23.77 12.14
CA GLN A 44 1.03 -24.67 11.08
C GLN A 44 1.95 -25.89 10.94
N GLU A 45 3.26 -25.67 10.81
CA GLU A 45 4.25 -26.75 10.70
C GLU A 45 4.25 -27.66 11.94
N TYR A 46 4.12 -27.09 13.14
CA TYR A 46 4.08 -27.85 14.39
C TYR A 46 2.85 -28.75 14.47
N PHE A 47 1.66 -28.23 14.16
CA PHE A 47 0.41 -29.01 14.23
C PHE A 47 0.33 -30.05 13.10
N GLU A 48 0.83 -29.72 11.90
CA GLU A 48 0.94 -30.67 10.80
C GLU A 48 1.83 -31.87 11.18
N LYS A 49 2.99 -31.62 11.81
CA LYS A 49 3.87 -32.69 12.32
C LYS A 49 3.22 -33.56 13.40
N GLN A 50 2.25 -33.03 14.14
CA GLN A 50 1.46 -33.80 15.11
C GLN A 50 0.26 -34.53 14.49
N GLY A 51 0.04 -34.38 13.18
CA GLY A 51 -1.09 -34.99 12.47
C GLY A 51 -2.42 -34.25 12.67
N ILE A 52 -2.40 -33.05 13.23
CA ILE A 52 -3.58 -32.20 13.46
C ILE A 52 -3.80 -31.36 12.19
N LYS A 53 -4.89 -31.63 11.48
CA LYS A 53 -5.21 -31.01 10.16
C LYS A 53 -6.24 -29.89 10.22
N ASP A 54 -6.89 -29.70 11.36
CA ASP A 54 -7.96 -28.73 11.60
C ASP A 54 -7.48 -27.44 12.28
N PHE A 55 -6.16 -27.25 12.40
CA PHE A 55 -5.60 -26.02 12.95
C PHE A 55 -5.94 -24.82 12.07
N THR A 56 -6.51 -23.77 12.68
CA THR A 56 -6.85 -22.52 11.99
C THR A 56 -6.47 -21.31 12.84
N CYS A 57 -5.94 -20.28 12.18
CA CYS A 57 -5.71 -18.98 12.77
C CYS A 57 -6.89 -18.06 12.44
N SER A 58 -7.36 -17.30 13.41
CA SER A 58 -8.38 -16.28 13.19
C SER A 58 -8.06 -15.01 13.96
N PHE A 59 -8.42 -13.87 13.39
CA PHE A 59 -8.27 -12.57 14.01
C PHE A 59 -9.67 -11.99 14.26
N SER A 60 -9.95 -11.61 15.52
CA SER A 60 -11.27 -11.13 15.96
C SER A 60 -11.30 -9.64 16.30
N GLY A 61 -10.17 -8.93 16.11
CA GLY A 61 -10.11 -7.48 16.28
C GLY A 61 -10.51 -6.73 15.01
N SER A 62 -10.61 -5.41 15.13
CA SER A 62 -10.60 -4.52 13.97
C SER A 62 -9.20 -4.47 13.38
N VAL A 63 -9.12 -4.36 12.05
CA VAL A 63 -7.85 -4.11 11.37
C VAL A 63 -7.34 -2.72 11.82
N PRO A 64 -6.09 -2.60 12.29
CA PRO A 64 -5.49 -1.34 12.76
C PRO A 64 -5.19 -0.42 11.57
N LEU A 65 -6.23 0.25 11.06
CA LEU A 65 -6.11 1.15 9.91
C LEU A 65 -5.52 2.50 10.29
N GLU A 66 -5.66 2.93 11.55
CA GLU A 66 -5.17 4.24 12.00
C GLU A 66 -3.65 4.30 11.95
N GLU A 67 -2.97 3.34 12.60
CA GLU A 67 -1.52 3.21 12.60
C GLU A 67 -0.96 2.96 11.19
N TYR A 68 -1.73 2.24 10.36
CA TYR A 68 -1.36 2.02 8.96
C TYR A 68 -1.43 3.32 8.14
N PHE A 69 -2.44 4.15 8.38
CA PHE A 69 -2.62 5.42 7.67
C PHE A 69 -1.55 6.45 8.03
N GLU A 70 -1.04 6.45 9.26
CA GLU A 70 0.10 7.29 9.64
C GLU A 70 1.35 6.97 8.82
N LEU A 71 1.62 5.68 8.55
CA LEU A 71 2.75 5.27 7.70
C LEU A 71 2.55 5.67 6.23
N ILE A 72 1.32 5.58 5.72
CA ILE A 72 0.98 6.06 4.37
C ILE A 72 1.21 7.57 4.26
N ASP A 73 0.75 8.33 5.25
CA ASP A 73 0.89 9.78 5.27
C ASP A 73 2.37 10.19 5.35
N HIS A 74 3.15 9.55 6.23
CA HIS A 74 4.59 9.81 6.34
C HIS A 74 5.34 9.51 5.05
N HIS A 75 5.04 8.38 4.39
CA HIS A 75 5.62 8.04 3.10
C HIS A 75 5.30 9.08 2.03
N PHE A 76 4.02 9.47 1.92
CA PHE A 76 3.58 10.46 0.95
C PHE A 76 4.20 11.84 1.19
N GLU A 77 4.35 12.26 2.46
CA GLU A 77 5.04 13.51 2.82
C GLU A 77 6.49 13.54 2.33
N LEU A 78 7.22 12.42 2.48
CA LEU A 78 8.60 12.29 1.96
C LEU A 78 8.66 12.35 0.43
N ARG A 79 7.66 11.79 -0.27
CA ARG A 79 7.55 11.91 -1.75
C ARG A 79 7.37 13.37 -2.16
N ILE A 80 6.43 14.08 -1.54
CA ILE A 80 6.16 15.49 -1.84
C ILE A 80 7.35 16.39 -1.48
N ASN A 81 8.07 16.08 -0.39
CA ASN A 81 9.29 16.81 -0.05
C ASN A 81 10.40 16.56 -1.07
N GLY A 82 10.54 15.34 -1.57
CA GLY A 82 11.45 15.00 -2.65
C GLY A 82 11.18 15.83 -3.91
N GLU A 83 9.93 15.89 -4.36
CA GLU A 83 9.52 16.68 -5.54
C GLU A 83 9.89 18.17 -5.38
N LYS A 84 9.63 18.76 -4.21
CA LYS A 84 10.00 20.16 -3.92
C LYS A 84 11.51 20.38 -3.92
N LEU A 85 12.28 19.45 -3.35
CA LEU A 85 13.73 19.54 -3.34
C LEU A 85 14.32 19.43 -4.75
N GLU A 86 13.79 18.53 -5.57
CA GLU A 86 14.18 18.39 -6.98
C GLU A 86 13.84 19.65 -7.79
N GLU A 87 12.67 20.27 -7.57
CA GLU A 87 12.29 21.53 -8.21
C GLU A 87 13.28 22.66 -7.85
N LEU A 88 13.57 22.83 -6.55
CA LEU A 88 14.53 23.83 -6.07
C LEU A 88 15.95 23.59 -6.62
N LEU A 89 16.38 22.32 -6.68
CA LEU A 89 17.67 21.94 -7.25
C LEU A 89 17.72 22.27 -8.75
N SER A 90 16.64 21.99 -9.49
CA SER A 90 16.50 22.34 -10.90
C SER A 90 16.61 23.85 -11.14
N GLU A 91 15.89 24.66 -10.35
CA GLU A 91 16.00 26.11 -10.41
C GLU A 91 17.43 26.60 -10.16
N ARG A 92 18.10 26.07 -9.12
CA ARG A 92 19.48 26.45 -8.79
C ARG A 92 20.46 25.98 -9.85
N ALA A 93 20.28 24.82 -10.46
CA ALA A 93 21.10 24.35 -11.57
C ALA A 93 20.96 25.24 -12.81
N VAL A 94 19.75 25.73 -13.11
CA VAL A 94 19.51 26.70 -14.20
C VAL A 94 20.23 28.02 -13.91
N GLN A 95 20.12 28.55 -12.70
CA GLN A 95 20.82 29.77 -12.27
C GLN A 95 22.34 29.60 -12.37
N PHE A 96 22.87 28.49 -11.85
CA PHE A 96 24.29 28.16 -11.91
C PHE A 96 24.81 28.16 -13.36
N ARG A 97 24.10 27.47 -14.26
CA ARG A 97 24.44 27.40 -15.68
C ARG A 97 24.39 28.78 -16.36
N ALA A 98 23.45 29.63 -15.98
CA ALA A 98 23.36 31.00 -16.49
C ALA A 98 24.56 31.86 -16.06
N ILE A 99 25.00 31.74 -14.79
CA ILE A 99 26.18 32.43 -14.27
C ILE A 99 27.44 31.95 -15.00
N GLN A 100 27.62 30.63 -15.14
CA GLN A 100 28.74 30.04 -15.88
C GLN A 100 28.81 30.54 -17.33
N ARG A 101 27.67 30.58 -18.04
CA ARG A 101 27.60 31.11 -19.42
C ARG A 101 28.01 32.59 -19.49
N ARG A 102 27.61 33.39 -18.50
CA ARG A 102 27.97 34.81 -18.43
C ARG A 102 29.46 35.00 -18.15
N LEU A 103 30.03 34.19 -17.26
CA LEU A 103 31.48 34.16 -17.00
C LEU A 103 32.27 33.75 -18.24
N LEU A 104 31.88 32.68 -18.93
CA LEU A 104 32.54 32.24 -20.17
C LEU A 104 32.52 33.32 -21.25
N THR A 105 31.40 34.02 -21.42
CA THR A 105 31.30 35.15 -22.37
C THR A 105 32.26 36.28 -21.99
N ARG A 106 32.38 36.59 -20.70
CA ARG A 106 33.31 37.61 -20.19
C ARG A 106 34.77 37.21 -20.36
N PHE A 107 35.13 35.95 -20.08
CA PHE A 107 36.50 35.45 -20.29
C PHE A 107 36.91 35.40 -21.77
N LYS A 108 35.93 35.30 -22.69
CA LYS A 108 36.18 35.34 -24.13
C LYS A 108 36.39 36.77 -24.67
N ASP A 109 35.94 37.80 -23.96
CA ASP A 109 36.07 39.19 -24.37
C ASP A 109 37.55 39.64 -24.26
N LYS A 110 38.06 40.30 -25.29
CA LYS A 110 39.45 40.80 -25.32
C LYS A 110 39.61 42.06 -24.47
N THR A 111 38.51 42.69 -24.10
CA THR A 111 38.48 43.94 -23.33
C THR A 111 38.36 43.61 -21.84
N PRO A 112 39.34 43.97 -20.98
CA PRO A 112 39.32 43.60 -19.57
C PRO A 112 38.19 44.34 -18.84
N ALA A 113 37.12 43.63 -18.52
CA ALA A 113 36.03 44.13 -17.68
C ALA A 113 36.10 43.48 -16.28
N PRO A 114 35.82 44.22 -15.19
CA PRO A 114 35.89 43.65 -13.84
C PRO A 114 34.87 42.51 -13.65
N LEU A 115 35.33 41.35 -13.18
CA LEU A 115 34.51 40.17 -12.87
C LEU A 115 33.79 40.30 -11.50
N GLN A 116 34.31 41.19 -10.65
CA GLN A 116 33.93 41.52 -9.26
C GLN A 116 32.91 40.62 -8.54
N HIS A 117 31.63 40.68 -8.90
CA HIS A 117 30.57 40.01 -8.11
C HIS A 117 30.14 38.65 -8.69
N LEU A 118 30.54 38.30 -9.91
CA LEU A 118 30.11 37.06 -10.57
C LEU A 118 30.79 35.83 -9.98
N ASP A 119 32.05 35.93 -9.55
CA ASP A 119 32.77 34.80 -8.96
C ASP A 119 32.22 34.47 -7.56
N THR A 120 31.88 35.49 -6.76
CA THR A 120 31.20 35.30 -5.46
C THR A 120 29.80 34.72 -5.64
N LEU A 121 29.05 35.19 -6.64
CA LEU A 121 27.73 34.65 -6.96
C LEU A 121 27.82 33.19 -7.41
N LEU A 122 28.82 32.84 -8.24
CA LEU A 122 29.07 31.47 -8.68
C LEU A 122 29.36 30.54 -7.50
N ASP A 123 30.26 30.93 -6.60
CA ASP A 123 30.60 30.14 -5.40
C ASP A 123 29.37 29.95 -4.48
N GLY A 124 28.59 31.02 -4.27
CA GLY A 124 27.36 30.96 -3.50
C GLY A 124 26.32 30.01 -4.10
N THR A 125 26.07 30.10 -5.41
CA THR A 125 25.13 29.20 -6.11
C THR A 125 25.66 27.76 -6.15
N TYR A 126 26.96 27.56 -6.31
CA TYR A 126 27.58 26.23 -6.25
C TYR A 126 27.33 25.56 -4.90
N LYS A 127 27.60 26.25 -3.79
CA LYS A 127 27.33 25.74 -2.43
C LYS A 127 25.86 25.39 -2.22
N GLN A 128 24.94 26.21 -2.75
CA GLN A 128 23.51 25.92 -2.69
C GLN A 128 23.13 24.66 -3.49
N VAL A 129 23.70 24.47 -4.68
CA VAL A 129 23.48 23.27 -5.49
C VAL A 129 23.96 22.02 -4.77
N ILE A 130 25.16 22.06 -4.15
CA ILE A 130 25.69 20.93 -3.36
C ILE A 130 24.78 20.63 -2.16
N ALA A 131 24.42 21.64 -1.37
CA ALA A 131 23.55 21.44 -0.21
C ALA A 131 22.16 20.89 -0.58
N LEU A 132 21.60 21.31 -1.72
CA LEU A 132 20.34 20.75 -2.22
C LEU A 132 20.50 19.32 -2.73
N ALA A 133 21.63 18.98 -3.36
CA ALA A 133 21.92 17.62 -3.77
C ALA A 133 22.01 16.67 -2.56
N ASP A 134 22.75 17.07 -1.52
CA ASP A 134 22.86 16.30 -0.27
C ASP A 134 21.47 16.10 0.38
N ALA A 135 20.63 17.15 0.39
CA ALA A 135 19.27 17.06 0.93
C ALA A 135 18.35 16.16 0.10
N VAL A 136 18.51 16.12 -1.23
CA VAL A 136 17.78 15.19 -2.10
C VAL A 136 18.19 13.76 -1.79
N GLU A 137 19.49 13.48 -1.65
CA GLU A 137 20.00 12.14 -1.30
C GLU A 137 19.47 11.68 0.07
N GLU A 138 19.51 12.55 1.09
CA GLU A 138 18.97 12.25 2.41
C GLU A 138 17.46 11.96 2.36
N ASN A 139 16.69 12.73 1.58
CA ASN A 139 15.25 12.48 1.42
C ASN A 139 14.99 11.16 0.68
N GLN A 140 15.80 10.80 -0.31
CA GLN A 140 15.68 9.51 -1.03
C GLN A 140 15.94 8.32 -0.09
N ASP A 141 16.96 8.40 0.74
CA ASP A 141 17.27 7.38 1.75
C ASP A 141 16.13 7.23 2.77
N ASN A 142 15.60 8.36 3.25
CA ASN A 142 14.47 8.37 4.17
C ASN A 142 13.19 7.82 3.53
N LEU A 143 12.92 8.16 2.27
CA LEU A 143 11.78 7.65 1.51
C LEU A 143 11.90 6.13 1.36
N PHE A 144 13.06 5.62 0.98
CA PHE A 144 13.29 4.18 0.85
C PHE A 144 13.07 3.44 2.18
N GLN A 145 13.61 3.98 3.28
CA GLN A 145 13.36 3.42 4.62
C GLN A 145 11.87 3.43 4.97
N SER A 146 11.17 4.55 4.75
CA SER A 146 9.73 4.65 4.97
C SER A 146 8.96 3.63 4.14
N PHE A 147 9.35 3.42 2.88
CA PHE A 147 8.70 2.45 2.00
C PHE A 147 8.87 1.00 2.47
N THR A 148 10.05 0.63 2.98
CA THR A 148 10.26 -0.72 3.55
C THR A 148 9.40 -0.98 4.80
N ARG A 149 9.21 0.04 5.64
CA ARG A 149 8.32 -0.02 6.81
C ARG A 149 6.86 -0.11 6.38
N LEU A 150 6.45 0.73 5.43
CA LEU A 150 5.11 0.71 4.84
C LEU A 150 4.79 -0.68 4.27
N LYS A 151 5.70 -1.31 3.51
CA LYS A 151 5.50 -2.68 3.03
C LYS A 151 5.24 -3.68 4.14
N SER A 152 6.03 -3.63 5.20
CA SER A 152 5.87 -4.55 6.34
C SER A 152 4.50 -4.36 7.00
N ALA A 153 4.08 -3.11 7.18
CA ALA A 153 2.75 -2.76 7.66
C ALA A 153 1.64 -3.22 6.70
N THR A 154 1.80 -3.03 5.39
CA THR A 154 0.87 -3.48 4.36
C THR A 154 0.72 -5.01 4.36
N HIS A 155 1.83 -5.76 4.46
CA HIS A 155 1.78 -7.21 4.60
C HIS A 155 1.00 -7.65 5.84
N LEU A 156 1.23 -6.99 6.98
CA LEU A 156 0.47 -7.24 8.20
C LEU A 156 -1.02 -6.97 8.01
N VAL A 157 -1.39 -5.84 7.40
CA VAL A 157 -2.78 -5.49 7.12
C VAL A 157 -3.45 -6.54 6.22
N VAL A 158 -2.78 -6.95 5.14
CA VAL A 158 -3.29 -8.00 4.23
C VAL A 158 -3.49 -9.33 4.98
N LEU A 159 -2.53 -9.74 5.81
CA LEU A 159 -2.66 -10.93 6.64
C LEU A 159 -3.84 -10.81 7.61
N LEU A 160 -3.97 -9.70 8.32
CA LEU A 160 -5.04 -9.49 9.29
C LEU A 160 -6.42 -9.51 8.62
N ILE A 161 -6.57 -8.88 7.44
CA ILE A 161 -7.79 -8.95 6.63
C ILE A 161 -8.08 -10.42 6.25
N GLY A 162 -7.05 -11.16 5.84
CA GLY A 162 -7.14 -12.58 5.51
C GLY A 162 -7.67 -13.43 6.66
N LEU A 163 -7.09 -13.27 7.85
CA LEU A 163 -7.47 -14.00 9.06
C LEU A 163 -8.84 -13.56 9.60
N TRP A 164 -9.21 -12.30 9.38
CA TRP A 164 -10.49 -11.74 9.83
C TRP A 164 -11.66 -12.24 8.97
N GLN A 165 -11.50 -12.23 7.65
CA GLN A 165 -12.55 -12.60 6.70
C GLN A 165 -12.48 -14.07 6.23
N LYS A 166 -11.48 -14.82 6.70
CA LYS A 166 -11.19 -16.20 6.28
C LYS A 166 -11.07 -16.33 4.76
N LEU A 167 -10.27 -15.44 4.17
CA LEU A 167 -10.06 -15.40 2.72
C LEU A 167 -9.31 -16.65 2.24
N SER A 168 -9.61 -17.08 1.01
CA SER A 168 -8.85 -18.16 0.36
C SER A 168 -7.46 -17.67 -0.09
N ALA A 169 -6.55 -18.61 -0.37
CA ALA A 169 -5.21 -18.28 -0.86
C ALA A 169 -5.25 -17.39 -2.13
N ASP A 170 -6.17 -17.67 -3.05
CA ASP A 170 -6.34 -16.86 -4.26
C ASP A 170 -6.78 -15.42 -3.95
N GLN A 171 -7.65 -15.23 -2.94
CA GLN A 171 -8.10 -13.91 -2.52
C GLN A 171 -7.00 -13.12 -1.81
N ILE A 172 -6.16 -13.81 -1.03
CA ILE A 172 -4.95 -13.22 -0.46
C ILE A 172 -3.99 -12.80 -1.56
N ALA A 173 -3.76 -13.65 -2.57
CA ALA A 173 -2.88 -13.32 -3.69
C ALA A 173 -3.38 -12.09 -4.47
N ILE A 174 -4.70 -11.93 -4.65
CA ILE A 174 -5.28 -10.72 -5.26
C ILE A 174 -5.01 -9.48 -4.39
N LEU A 175 -5.17 -9.58 -3.06
CA LEU A 175 -4.87 -8.48 -2.15
C LEU A 175 -3.39 -8.13 -2.16
N GLU A 176 -2.50 -9.12 -2.08
CA GLU A 176 -1.06 -8.91 -2.15
C GLU A 176 -0.66 -8.22 -3.46
N ALA A 177 -1.19 -8.68 -4.60
CA ALA A 177 -0.92 -8.05 -5.89
C ALA A 177 -1.44 -6.60 -5.98
N ALA A 178 -2.57 -6.30 -5.32
CA ALA A 178 -3.14 -4.95 -5.32
C ALA A 178 -2.43 -3.99 -4.36
N PHE A 179 -1.98 -4.47 -3.21
CA PHE A 179 -1.38 -3.65 -2.15
C PHE A 179 0.16 -3.58 -2.21
N LEU A 180 0.81 -4.55 -2.84
CA LEU A 180 2.29 -4.65 -2.92
C LEU A 180 2.77 -4.69 -4.39
N PRO A 181 2.40 -3.70 -5.23
CA PRO A 181 2.70 -3.75 -6.66
C PRO A 181 4.19 -3.51 -7.00
N LEU A 182 4.92 -2.79 -6.14
CA LEU A 182 6.24 -2.23 -6.48
C LEU A 182 7.35 -2.65 -5.50
N GLN A 183 8.58 -2.78 -6.00
CA GLN A 183 9.77 -3.04 -5.18
C GLN A 183 10.32 -1.76 -4.51
N GLN A 184 10.19 -0.61 -5.16
CA GLN A 184 10.51 0.73 -4.66
C GLN A 184 9.72 1.76 -5.46
N ASP A 185 9.53 2.97 -4.93
CA ASP A 185 9.02 4.09 -5.71
C ASP A 185 10.03 4.51 -6.78
N THR A 186 9.49 5.01 -7.88
CA THR A 186 10.25 5.63 -8.96
C THR A 186 9.80 7.08 -9.11
N GLN A 187 10.56 7.90 -9.85
CA GLN A 187 10.18 9.30 -10.09
C GLN A 187 8.82 9.45 -10.79
N GLU A 188 8.46 8.48 -11.64
CA GLU A 188 7.24 8.54 -12.46
C GLU A 188 6.07 7.77 -11.82
N LEU A 189 6.38 6.76 -11.01
CA LEU A 189 5.40 5.84 -10.47
C LEU A 189 5.74 5.47 -9.04
N GLY A 190 4.80 5.72 -8.13
CA GLY A 190 4.89 5.28 -6.75
C GLY A 190 3.69 4.50 -6.25
N TRP A 191 3.76 4.19 -4.97
CA TRP A 191 2.89 3.22 -4.32
C TRP A 191 1.43 3.70 -4.20
N GLU A 192 1.21 4.97 -3.86
CA GLU A 192 -0.12 5.50 -3.58
C GLU A 192 -1.04 5.43 -4.80
N GLU A 193 -0.59 5.92 -5.95
CA GLU A 193 -1.36 5.92 -7.20
C GLU A 193 -1.58 4.52 -7.77
N THR A 194 -0.61 3.61 -7.59
CA THR A 194 -0.73 2.23 -8.07
C THR A 194 -1.71 1.43 -7.23
N VAL A 195 -1.60 1.51 -5.90
CA VAL A 195 -2.54 0.86 -4.98
C VAL A 195 -3.92 1.48 -5.12
N ASP A 196 -4.04 2.81 -5.22
CA ASP A 196 -5.35 3.45 -5.38
C ASP A 196 -6.04 3.02 -6.67
N ALA A 197 -5.30 2.92 -7.78
CA ALA A 197 -5.84 2.42 -9.04
C ALA A 197 -6.28 0.95 -8.95
N ALA A 198 -5.48 0.10 -8.31
CA ALA A 198 -5.80 -1.31 -8.11
C ALA A 198 -7.03 -1.49 -7.20
N LEU A 199 -7.09 -0.77 -6.09
CA LEU A 199 -8.23 -0.79 -5.18
C LEU A 199 -9.49 -0.25 -5.83
N SER A 200 -9.37 0.84 -6.59
CA SER A 200 -10.47 1.41 -7.36
C SER A 200 -11.05 0.38 -8.34
N HIS A 201 -10.18 -0.36 -9.03
CA HIS A 201 -10.58 -1.43 -9.92
C HIS A 201 -11.29 -2.56 -9.16
N LEU A 202 -10.69 -3.09 -8.09
CA LEU A 202 -11.29 -4.16 -7.29
C LEU A 202 -12.64 -3.77 -6.68
N LEU A 203 -12.76 -2.54 -6.18
CA LEU A 203 -14.01 -2.00 -5.65
C LEU A 203 -15.08 -1.90 -6.74
N LYS A 204 -14.69 -1.58 -7.99
CA LYS A 204 -15.61 -1.46 -9.12
C LYS A 204 -16.06 -2.82 -9.68
N THR A 205 -15.13 -3.77 -9.84
CA THR A 205 -15.37 -5.03 -10.55
C THR A 205 -15.79 -6.17 -9.63
N CYS A 206 -15.27 -6.22 -8.40
CA CYS A 206 -15.49 -7.36 -7.51
C CYS A 206 -16.50 -7.05 -6.40
N LEU A 207 -16.57 -5.80 -5.95
CA LEU A 207 -17.27 -5.43 -4.72
C LEU A 207 -18.37 -4.38 -4.89
N SER A 208 -18.67 -3.94 -6.12
CA SER A 208 -19.72 -2.95 -6.37
C SER A 208 -21.11 -3.56 -6.17
N LYS A 209 -22.01 -2.82 -5.50
CA LYS A 209 -23.40 -3.27 -5.30
C LYS A 209 -24.36 -2.78 -6.38
N SER A 210 -23.93 -1.86 -7.25
CA SER A 210 -24.80 -1.17 -8.22
C SER A 210 -24.04 -0.62 -9.43
N SER A 211 -24.67 -0.64 -10.60
CA SER A 211 -24.16 0.01 -11.82
C SER A 211 -23.99 1.53 -11.66
N LYS A 212 -24.76 2.15 -10.76
CA LYS A 212 -24.65 3.58 -10.43
C LYS A 212 -23.41 3.89 -9.57
N GLU A 213 -22.96 2.91 -8.78
CA GLU A 213 -21.73 2.97 -7.97
C GLU A 213 -20.48 2.74 -8.82
N GLN A 214 -20.59 1.96 -9.91
CA GLN A 214 -19.53 1.82 -10.93
C GLN A 214 -19.26 3.11 -11.72
N ALA A 215 -20.21 4.05 -11.71
CA ALA A 215 -20.12 5.36 -12.35
C ALA A 215 -19.62 6.48 -11.40
N LEU A 216 -19.44 6.19 -10.11
CA LEU A 216 -18.77 7.12 -9.18
C LEU A 216 -17.28 7.18 -9.52
N ASN A 217 -16.66 8.34 -9.27
CA ASN A 217 -15.31 8.78 -9.67
C ASN A 217 -14.13 7.89 -9.18
N LEU A 218 -14.13 6.63 -9.58
CA LEU A 218 -13.00 5.69 -9.45
C LEU A 218 -12.13 5.83 -10.70
N SER A 219 -11.61 7.03 -10.94
CA SER A 219 -10.71 7.28 -12.06
C SER A 219 -9.34 6.74 -11.73
N SER A 220 -8.88 5.73 -12.47
CA SER A 220 -7.51 5.25 -12.39
C SER A 220 -6.59 6.24 -13.13
N GLN A 221 -6.10 7.24 -12.40
CA GLN A 221 -5.04 8.12 -12.89
C GLN A 221 -3.72 7.69 -12.24
N LEU A 222 -2.73 7.38 -13.07
CA LEU A 222 -1.37 7.03 -12.63
C LEU A 222 -0.53 8.31 -12.61
N GLY A 223 -0.73 9.12 -11.58
CA GLY A 223 0.06 10.31 -11.31
C GLY A 223 0.04 10.60 -9.82
N ILE A 224 1.00 11.38 -9.34
CA ILE A 224 1.12 11.70 -7.92
C ILE A 224 -0.20 12.32 -7.42
N PRO A 225 -0.84 11.76 -6.38
CA PRO A 225 -2.09 12.30 -5.87
C PRO A 225 -1.84 13.64 -5.15
N LYS A 226 -2.90 14.42 -4.92
CA LYS A 226 -2.80 15.68 -4.15
C LYS A 226 -2.75 15.44 -2.64
N ASP A 227 -3.39 14.37 -2.20
CA ASP A 227 -3.47 13.94 -0.81
C ASP A 227 -3.72 12.42 -0.77
N THR A 228 -3.52 11.82 0.41
CA THR A 228 -3.76 10.40 0.69
C THR A 228 -5.22 10.11 1.05
N GLY A 229 -6.09 11.11 1.09
CA GLY A 229 -7.45 10.99 1.60
C GLY A 229 -8.32 10.07 0.78
N GLN A 230 -8.15 10.05 -0.55
CA GLN A 230 -8.87 9.13 -1.43
C GLN A 230 -8.44 7.67 -1.22
N LEU A 231 -7.14 7.42 -1.19
CA LEU A 231 -6.57 6.09 -0.94
C LEU A 231 -7.05 5.52 0.40
N LYS A 232 -6.97 6.30 1.49
CA LYS A 232 -7.44 5.90 2.82
C LYS A 232 -8.95 5.57 2.82
N LYS A 233 -9.76 6.35 2.08
CA LYS A 233 -11.19 6.05 1.91
C LYS A 233 -11.42 4.75 1.15
N HIS A 234 -10.67 4.48 0.08
CA HIS A 234 -10.78 3.24 -0.67
C HIS A 234 -10.36 2.02 0.16
N ILE A 235 -9.28 2.12 0.95
CA ILE A 235 -8.85 1.06 1.88
C ILE A 235 -9.94 0.78 2.92
N THR A 236 -10.51 1.83 3.53
CA THR A 236 -11.60 1.69 4.50
C THR A 236 -12.83 1.04 3.86
N LEU A 237 -13.22 1.50 2.67
CA LEU A 237 -14.35 0.97 1.92
C LEU A 237 -14.15 -0.50 1.51
N LEU A 238 -12.93 -0.89 1.16
CA LEU A 238 -12.57 -2.28 0.90
C LEU A 238 -12.83 -3.14 2.13
N CYS A 239 -12.31 -2.74 3.29
CA CYS A 239 -12.50 -3.44 4.56
C CYS A 239 -13.99 -3.57 4.90
N ASP A 240 -14.76 -2.50 4.77
CA ASP A 240 -16.20 -2.48 5.02
C ASP A 240 -16.99 -3.43 4.10
N ARG A 241 -16.62 -3.48 2.81
CA ARG A 241 -17.30 -4.34 1.83
C ARG A 241 -16.96 -5.80 2.03
N LEU A 242 -15.71 -6.12 2.37
CA LEU A 242 -15.30 -7.47 2.77
C LEU A 242 -16.06 -7.92 4.04
N ALA A 243 -16.18 -7.04 5.03
CA ALA A 243 -16.96 -7.30 6.26
C ALA A 243 -18.44 -7.63 5.99
N LYS A 244 -19.00 -7.04 4.93
CA LYS A 244 -20.39 -7.25 4.49
C LYS A 244 -20.53 -8.49 3.58
N GLY A 245 -19.53 -9.37 3.53
CA GLY A 245 -19.56 -10.61 2.77
C GLY A 245 -19.07 -10.50 1.33
N GLY A 246 -18.43 -9.37 0.96
CA GLY A 246 -17.79 -9.21 -0.34
C GLY A 246 -16.74 -10.29 -0.60
N ARG A 247 -16.55 -10.64 -1.88
CA ARG A 247 -15.55 -11.62 -2.32
C ARG A 247 -14.73 -11.04 -3.45
N LEU A 248 -13.44 -11.33 -3.44
CA LEU A 248 -12.51 -10.91 -4.49
C LEU A 248 -12.46 -12.01 -5.54
N CYS A 249 -12.76 -11.66 -6.79
CA CYS A 249 -12.70 -12.55 -7.95
C CYS A 249 -12.20 -11.76 -9.16
N LEU A 250 -11.16 -12.24 -9.83
CA LEU A 250 -10.72 -11.71 -11.11
C LEU A 250 -11.45 -12.48 -12.21
N SER A 251 -12.55 -11.93 -12.71
CA SER A 251 -13.31 -12.58 -13.79
C SER A 251 -12.55 -12.51 -15.10
N THR A 252 -12.11 -13.66 -15.64
CA THR A 252 -12.01 -13.85 -17.10
C THR A 252 -13.31 -14.43 -17.70
N ASP A 253 -14.24 -14.91 -16.87
CA ASP A 253 -15.50 -15.57 -17.31
C ASP A 253 -16.77 -14.77 -16.96
N ALA A 254 -16.75 -13.45 -17.15
CA ALA A 254 -17.97 -12.62 -17.06
C ALA A 254 -18.87 -12.72 -18.32
N ALA A 255 -18.90 -13.89 -18.97
CA ALA A 255 -19.74 -14.15 -20.14
C ALA A 255 -20.38 -15.55 -20.09
N ALA A 256 -21.00 -15.91 -18.96
CA ALA A 256 -22.02 -16.95 -18.95
C ALA A 256 -23.18 -16.49 -18.05
N PRO A 257 -24.35 -16.11 -18.60
CA PRO A 257 -25.51 -15.85 -17.79
C PRO A 257 -25.92 -17.13 -17.06
N GLN A 258 -26.00 -17.04 -15.73
CA GLN A 258 -26.48 -18.10 -14.86
C GLN A 258 -27.87 -18.54 -15.33
N THR A 259 -27.98 -19.78 -15.79
CA THR A 259 -29.26 -20.42 -16.11
C THR A 259 -29.97 -20.71 -14.79
N MET A 260 -31.01 -19.94 -14.47
CA MET A 260 -31.90 -20.23 -13.35
C MET A 260 -32.61 -21.55 -13.61
N VAL A 261 -32.22 -22.60 -12.89
CA VAL A 261 -33.01 -23.84 -12.79
C VAL A 261 -34.19 -23.55 -11.86
N MET A 262 -35.40 -23.58 -12.42
CA MET A 262 -36.65 -23.48 -11.64
C MET A 262 -36.90 -24.79 -10.88
N PRO A 263 -37.38 -24.75 -9.63
CA PRO A 263 -37.74 -25.95 -8.88
C PRO A 263 -39.13 -26.46 -9.27
N GLU A 264 -39.25 -27.79 -9.34
CA GLU A 264 -40.46 -28.55 -9.63
C GLU A 264 -41.58 -28.26 -8.62
N GLU A 265 -42.77 -27.90 -9.12
CA GLU A 265 -44.01 -27.89 -8.35
C GLU A 265 -44.57 -29.31 -8.25
N THR A 266 -44.48 -29.88 -7.05
CA THR A 266 -45.32 -30.99 -6.62
C THR A 266 -46.73 -30.48 -6.32
N VAL A 267 -47.73 -30.90 -7.09
CA VAL A 267 -49.15 -30.74 -6.72
C VAL A 267 -49.88 -32.09 -6.74
N ASN A 268 -50.44 -32.36 -5.57
CA ASN A 268 -51.19 -33.49 -5.04
C ASN A 268 -52.16 -34.25 -5.96
N LYS A 269 -52.18 -35.57 -5.72
CA LYS A 269 -53.33 -36.47 -5.92
C LYS A 269 -54.53 -36.00 -5.09
N GLU A 270 -55.68 -35.86 -5.75
CA GLU A 270 -56.98 -36.11 -5.13
C GLU A 270 -57.79 -37.06 -6.01
N SER A 271 -58.29 -38.11 -5.36
CA SER A 271 -59.11 -39.17 -5.92
C SER A 271 -60.53 -39.08 -5.37
N SER A 272 -61.50 -38.83 -6.24
CA SER A 272 -62.92 -39.20 -6.09
C SER A 272 -63.57 -38.85 -7.45
N GLY A 273 -64.12 -39.75 -8.26
CA GLY A 273 -65.08 -40.80 -7.94
C GLY A 273 -66.47 -40.30 -8.38
N GLY A 274 -66.99 -40.79 -9.52
CA GLY A 274 -68.36 -40.52 -9.96
C GLY A 274 -68.60 -40.80 -11.45
N GLY A 275 -69.29 -41.91 -11.75
CA GLY A 275 -69.60 -42.44 -13.09
C GLY A 275 -70.56 -41.59 -13.93
N PRO A 276 -71.01 -42.16 -15.06
CA PRO A 276 -72.20 -43.04 -15.01
C PRO A 276 -71.92 -44.52 -15.26
#